data_AF-A0A398CV31-F1
#
_entry.id   AF-A0A398CV31-F1
#
_cell.length_a   1.000
_cell.length_b   1.000
_cell.length_c   1.000
_cell.angle_alpha   90.00
_cell.angle_beta   90.00
_cell.angle_gamma   90.00
#
_symmetry.space_group_name_H-M   'P 1'
#
loop_
_entity.id
_entity.type
_entity.pdbx_description
1 polymer ?
#
loop_
_entity_poly.entity_id
_entity_poly.type
_entity_poly.pdbx_seq_one_letter_code
_entity_poly.pdbx_strand_id
1 'polypeptide(L)'
;MGTGKGMELTGCYFENVIFDNCSLEGAMFSESYFYNCSFRNVNLSGARFSGYFENILDFTDVQLHGSHISIYTDQDSYERLRQDRNFGNKIKFVRAKEKSDLEISRESYKKNALRRSNMEE
;
A
#
# COMPACT_ATOMS: atom_id res chain seq x y z
N MET A 1 -7.34 2.19 19.02
CA MET A 1 -6.59 1.41 18.01
C MET A 1 -7.59 0.54 17.27
N GLY A 2 -7.76 0.74 15.96
CA GLY A 2 -8.60 -0.13 15.14
C GLY A 2 -7.84 -1.40 14.79
N THR A 3 -8.50 -2.56 14.88
CA THR A 3 -7.93 -3.86 14.50
C THR A 3 -8.51 -4.30 13.18
N GLY A 4 -7.68 -4.39 12.14
CA GLY A 4 -8.04 -4.93 10.82
C GLY A 4 -7.39 -6.28 10.55
N LYS A 5 -7.24 -7.12 11.58
CA LYS A 5 -6.55 -8.41 11.49
C LYS A 5 -7.27 -9.33 10.49
N GLY A 6 -6.55 -9.83 9.50
CA GLY A 6 -7.09 -10.74 8.49
C GLY A 6 -8.16 -10.12 7.58
N MET A 7 -8.25 -8.80 7.47
CA MET A 7 -9.20 -8.16 6.55
C MET A 7 -8.86 -8.49 5.09
N GLU A 8 -9.90 -8.78 4.31
CA GLU A 8 -9.82 -8.96 2.86
C GLU A 8 -10.09 -7.62 2.16
N LEU A 9 -9.05 -6.99 1.64
CA LEU A 9 -9.06 -5.68 1.00
C LEU A 9 -8.41 -5.74 -0.39
N THR A 10 -8.58 -6.89 -1.07
CA THR A 10 -8.00 -7.15 -2.38
C THR A 10 -8.72 -6.35 -3.47
N GLY A 11 -7.98 -5.74 -4.39
CA GLY A 11 -8.57 -4.97 -5.49
C GLY A 11 -9.07 -3.58 -5.10
N CYS A 12 -8.73 -3.07 -3.91
CA CYS A 12 -9.27 -1.81 -3.37
C CYS A 12 -8.51 -0.57 -3.86
N TYR A 13 -9.20 0.57 -3.89
CA TYR A 13 -8.62 1.89 -4.14
C TYR A 13 -8.72 2.72 -2.86
N PHE A 14 -7.57 3.13 -2.31
CA PHE A 14 -7.47 3.97 -1.13
C PHE A 14 -6.87 5.32 -1.53
N GLU A 15 -7.57 6.41 -1.22
CA GLU A 15 -7.15 7.78 -1.50
C GLU A 15 -7.25 8.60 -0.21
N ASN A 16 -6.14 9.22 0.20
CA ASN A 16 -6.03 10.06 1.39
C ASN A 16 -6.34 9.33 2.73
N VAL A 17 -5.97 8.05 2.84
CA VAL A 17 -6.25 7.23 4.04
C VAL A 17 -5.04 7.19 4.97
N ILE A 18 -5.29 7.44 6.26
CA ILE A 18 -4.28 7.35 7.32
C ILE A 18 -4.48 6.03 8.07
N PHE A 19 -3.53 5.10 7.91
CA PHE A 19 -3.50 3.82 8.63
C PHE A 19 -2.61 3.87 9.87
N ASP A 20 -2.07 5.03 10.24
CA ASP A 20 -1.09 5.17 11.30
C ASP A 20 -1.52 4.50 12.62
N ASN A 21 -0.60 3.75 13.23
CA ASN A 21 -0.81 3.02 14.49
C ASN A 21 -1.88 1.91 14.43
N CYS A 22 -2.33 1.50 13.24
CA CYS A 22 -3.23 0.36 13.08
C CYS A 22 -2.50 -0.99 13.19
N SER A 23 -3.24 -2.00 13.66
CA SER A 23 -2.83 -3.40 13.52
C SER A 23 -3.57 -4.01 12.32
N LEU A 24 -2.81 -4.33 11.29
CA LEU A 24 -3.25 -4.94 10.03
C LEU A 24 -2.58 -6.31 9.85
N GLU A 25 -2.34 -7.02 10.96
CA GLU A 25 -1.71 -8.34 10.98
C GLU A 25 -2.52 -9.31 10.11
N GLY A 26 -1.86 -10.03 9.21
CA GLY A 26 -2.51 -11.01 8.32
C GLY A 26 -3.48 -10.43 7.29
N ALA A 27 -3.63 -9.10 7.19
CA ALA A 27 -4.53 -8.49 6.22
C ALA A 27 -4.07 -8.76 4.77
N MET A 28 -5.03 -8.79 3.85
CA MET A 28 -4.82 -9.05 2.43
C MET A 28 -5.13 -7.80 1.61
N PHE A 29 -4.09 -7.13 1.14
CA PHE A 29 -4.15 -5.93 0.30
C PHE A 29 -3.65 -6.21 -1.12
N SER A 30 -3.87 -7.43 -1.62
CA SER A 30 -3.39 -7.79 -2.95
C SER A 30 -4.08 -6.98 -4.03
N GLU A 31 -3.34 -6.65 -5.08
CA GLU A 31 -3.86 -5.91 -6.23
C GLU A 31 -4.58 -4.62 -5.80
N SER A 32 -4.00 -3.85 -4.88
CA SER A 32 -4.64 -2.62 -4.40
C SER A 32 -3.86 -1.38 -4.79
N TYR A 33 -4.52 -0.23 -4.77
CA TYR A 33 -3.92 1.06 -5.08
C TYR A 33 -4.03 1.99 -3.87
N PHE A 34 -2.93 2.63 -3.51
CA PHE A 34 -2.84 3.57 -2.40
C PHE A 34 -2.28 4.91 -2.91
N TYR A 35 -3.11 5.94 -2.85
CA TYR A 35 -2.76 7.30 -3.24
C TYR A 35 -2.78 8.19 -2.00
N ASN A 36 -1.67 8.86 -1.70
CA ASN A 36 -1.56 9.78 -0.56
C ASN A 36 -1.95 9.12 0.79
N CYS A 37 -1.38 7.95 1.07
CA CYS A 37 -1.71 7.16 2.26
C CYS A 37 -0.53 7.05 3.23
N SER A 38 -0.81 6.98 4.54
CA SER A 38 0.22 6.86 5.58
C SER A 38 0.11 5.53 6.33
N PHE A 39 1.26 4.92 6.63
CA PHE A 39 1.37 3.63 7.32
C PHE A 39 2.34 3.71 8.52
N ARG A 40 2.44 4.86 9.20
CA ARG A 40 3.41 5.00 10.30
C ARG A 40 3.07 4.10 11.47
N ASN A 41 4.08 3.42 12.02
CA ASN A 41 3.92 2.55 13.18
C ASN A 41 2.81 1.48 13.00
N VAL A 42 2.68 0.96 11.78
CA VAL A 42 1.68 -0.07 11.45
C VAL A 42 2.28 -1.46 11.58
N ASN A 43 1.50 -2.38 12.14
CA ASN A 43 1.84 -3.80 12.13
C ASN A 43 1.19 -4.51 10.93
N LEU A 44 2.01 -4.91 9.96
CA LEU A 44 1.65 -5.72 8.79
C LEU A 44 2.23 -7.14 8.88
N SER A 45 2.55 -7.64 10.08
CA SER A 45 3.08 -9.00 10.24
C SER A 45 2.12 -10.04 9.66
N GLY A 46 2.66 -11.01 8.91
CA GLY A 46 1.88 -12.03 8.21
C GLY A 46 0.97 -11.53 7.08
N ALA A 47 0.92 -10.22 6.81
CA ALA A 47 0.07 -9.66 5.77
C ALA A 47 0.54 -10.06 4.35
N ARG A 48 -0.41 -10.11 3.41
CA ARG A 48 -0.13 -10.15 1.97
C ARG A 48 -0.36 -8.76 1.40
N PHE A 49 0.70 -8.13 0.93
CA PHE A 49 0.69 -6.73 0.59
C PHE A 49 1.31 -6.53 -0.80
N SER A 50 0.47 -6.52 -1.83
CA SER A 50 0.92 -6.29 -3.20
C SER A 50 0.09 -5.20 -3.85
N GLY A 51 0.71 -4.09 -4.22
CA GLY A 51 -0.06 -2.95 -4.70
C GLY A 51 0.78 -1.81 -5.25
N TYR A 52 0.07 -0.87 -5.84
CA TYR A 52 0.61 0.38 -6.33
C TYR A 52 0.49 1.45 -5.25
N PHE A 53 1.56 2.20 -5.06
CA PHE A 53 1.68 3.24 -4.07
C PHE A 53 2.20 4.50 -4.74
N GLU A 54 1.46 5.59 -4.65
CA GLU A 54 1.82 6.85 -5.30
C GLU A 54 1.56 8.01 -4.36
N ASN A 55 2.50 8.98 -4.36
CA ASN A 55 2.41 10.25 -3.66
C ASN A 55 2.30 10.12 -2.12
N ILE A 56 3.27 10.66 -1.38
CA ILE A 56 3.34 10.62 0.10
C ILE A 56 3.16 9.20 0.66
N LEU A 57 4.27 8.47 0.69
CA LEU A 57 4.35 7.15 1.30
C LEU A 57 5.23 7.24 2.52
N ASP A 58 4.65 6.90 3.67
CA ASP A 58 5.39 6.86 4.91
C ASP A 58 5.23 5.48 5.54
N PHE A 59 6.32 4.71 5.51
CA PHE A 59 6.44 3.38 6.10
C PHE A 59 7.35 3.39 7.33
N THR A 60 7.52 4.56 7.97
CA THR A 60 8.29 4.69 9.21
C THR A 60 7.77 3.71 10.26
N ASP A 61 8.69 2.96 10.87
CA ASP A 61 8.41 1.98 11.93
C ASP A 61 7.39 0.87 11.58
N VAL A 62 7.27 0.54 10.29
CA VAL A 62 6.38 -0.54 9.86
C VAL A 62 6.96 -1.93 10.16
N GLN A 63 6.16 -2.76 10.82
CA GLN A 63 6.52 -4.15 11.15
C GLN A 63 6.05 -5.10 10.05
N LEU A 64 6.96 -5.93 9.55
CA LEU A 64 6.75 -6.77 8.36
C LEU A 64 7.08 -8.25 8.59
N HIS A 65 7.23 -8.70 9.84
CA HIS A 65 7.64 -10.08 10.13
C HIS A 65 6.69 -11.09 9.49
N GLY A 66 7.21 -12.03 8.70
CA GLY A 66 6.43 -13.05 8.00
C GLY A 66 5.50 -12.54 6.90
N SER A 67 5.57 -11.26 6.54
CA SER A 67 4.74 -10.68 5.47
C SER A 67 5.31 -10.97 4.08
N HIS A 68 4.43 -10.98 3.08
CA HIS A 68 4.80 -11.04 1.67
C HIS A 68 4.48 -9.70 1.02
N ILE A 69 5.51 -8.96 0.61
CA ILE A 69 5.35 -7.59 0.11
C ILE A 69 5.89 -7.44 -1.30
N SER A 70 5.12 -6.78 -2.15
CA SER A 70 5.54 -6.28 -3.45
C SER A 70 4.90 -4.92 -3.71
N ILE A 71 5.68 -3.86 -3.58
CA ILE A 71 5.24 -2.48 -3.79
C ILE A 71 5.69 -2.03 -5.18
N TYR A 72 4.79 -1.36 -5.90
CA TYR A 72 5.10 -0.64 -7.13
C TYR A 72 4.87 0.84 -6.90
N THR A 73 5.85 1.70 -7.20
CA THR A 73 5.76 3.13 -6.84
C THR A 73 6.49 4.02 -7.84
N ASP A 74 6.30 5.33 -7.73
CA ASP A 74 7.01 6.31 -8.54
C ASP A 74 8.50 6.41 -8.16
N GLN A 75 9.30 6.96 -9.07
CA GLN A 75 10.75 7.07 -8.89
C GLN A 75 11.13 7.88 -7.63
N ASP A 76 10.43 8.99 -7.35
CA ASP A 76 10.73 9.85 -6.21
C ASP A 76 10.47 9.12 -4.89
N SER A 77 9.34 8.41 -4.81
CA SER A 77 8.97 7.59 -3.65
C SER A 77 9.95 6.44 -3.44
N TYR A 78 10.35 5.75 -4.51
CA TYR A 78 11.37 4.70 -4.45
C TYR A 78 12.70 5.24 -3.90
N GLU A 79 13.15 6.41 -4.36
CA GLU A 79 14.39 7.04 -3.89
C GLU A 79 14.34 7.44 -2.42
N ARG A 80 13.21 7.97 -1.94
CA ARG A 80 13.01 8.27 -0.51
C ARG A 80 13.08 7.01 0.34
N LEU A 81 12.37 5.95 -0.07
CA LEU A 81 12.34 4.67 0.65
C LEU A 81 13.72 4.00 0.69
N ARG A 82 14.54 4.15 -0.36
CA ARG A 82 15.91 3.59 -0.35
C ARG A 82 16.84 4.34 0.62
N GLN A 83 16.59 5.62 0.86
CA GLN A 83 17.38 6.46 1.75
C GLN A 83 16.97 6.31 3.22
N ASP A 84 15.76 5.82 3.46
CA ASP A 84 15.28 5.48 4.80
C ASP A 84 16.13 4.36 5.41
N ARG A 85 16.79 4.64 6.54
CA ARG A 85 17.66 3.68 7.23
C ARG A 85 16.89 2.48 7.81
N ASN A 86 15.60 2.67 8.10
CA ASN A 86 14.71 1.64 8.64
C ASN A 86 14.09 0.80 7.51
N PHE A 87 13.90 1.39 6.32
CA PHE A 87 13.27 0.73 5.18
C PHE A 87 14.26 0.23 4.11
N GLY A 88 15.52 0.68 4.11
CA GLY A 88 16.52 0.36 3.09
C GLY A 88 16.72 -1.14 2.84
N ASN A 89 16.71 -1.98 3.89
CA ASN A 89 16.84 -3.43 3.75
C ASN A 89 15.59 -4.10 3.11
N LYS A 90 14.47 -3.39 3.08
CA LYS A 90 13.18 -3.83 2.54
C LYS A 90 12.97 -3.32 1.10
N ILE A 91 13.88 -2.49 0.57
CA ILE A 91 13.78 -1.92 -0.79
C ILE A 91 13.72 -2.99 -1.88
N LYS A 92 14.24 -4.19 -1.64
CA LYS A 92 14.17 -5.33 -2.57
C LYS A 92 12.74 -5.76 -2.94
N PHE A 93 11.75 -5.33 -2.15
CA PHE A 93 10.33 -5.57 -2.36
C PHE A 93 9.61 -4.39 -3.03
N VAL A 94 10.33 -3.30 -3.32
CA VAL A 94 9.80 -2.09 -3.94
C VAL A 94 10.35 -2.00 -5.36
N ARG A 95 9.48 -1.75 -6.33
CA ARG A 95 9.85 -1.55 -7.73
C ARG A 95 9.37 -0.20 -8.20
N ALA A 96 10.29 0.62 -8.70
CA ALA A 96 9.93 1.85 -9.39
C ALA A 96 9.19 1.55 -10.70
N LYS A 97 8.23 2.40 -11.05
CA LYS A 97 7.43 2.35 -12.28
C LYS A 97 7.39 3.72 -12.93
N GLU A 98 7.24 3.70 -14.25
CA GLU A 98 7.01 4.91 -15.03
C GLU A 98 5.72 5.59 -14.59
N LYS A 99 5.72 6.92 -14.60
CA LYS A 99 4.57 7.72 -14.16
C LYS A 99 3.30 7.37 -14.94
N SER A 100 3.42 7.11 -16.25
CA SER A 100 2.30 6.71 -17.09
C SER A 100 1.69 5.37 -16.68
N ASP A 101 2.50 4.38 -16.27
CA ASP A 101 2.03 3.07 -15.84
C ASP A 101 1.22 3.18 -14.54
N LEU A 102 1.68 4.06 -13.64
CA LEU A 102 1.02 4.36 -12.38
C LEU A 102 -0.31 5.08 -12.61
N GLU A 103 -0.35 6.04 -13.54
CA GLU A 103 -1.55 6.79 -13.90
C GLU A 103 -2.62 5.87 -14.54
N ILE A 104 -2.23 5.04 -15.51
CA ILE A 104 -3.13 4.04 -16.13
C ILE A 104 -3.69 3.09 -15.07
N SER A 105 -2.82 2.60 -14.17
CA SER A 105 -3.24 1.73 -13.08
C SER A 105 -4.21 2.45 -12.15
N ARG A 106 -3.90 3.69 -11.72
CA ARG A 106 -4.72 4.50 -10.84
C ARG A 106 -6.15 4.64 -11.36
N GLU A 107 -6.29 5.06 -12.62
CA GLU A 107 -7.59 5.25 -13.26
C GLU A 107 -8.38 3.93 -13.37
N SER A 108 -7.70 2.83 -13.67
CA SER A 108 -8.31 1.50 -13.70
C SER A 108 -8.87 1.09 -12.33
N TYR A 109 -8.06 1.19 -11.27
CA TYR A 109 -8.47 0.84 -9.91
C TYR A 109 -9.59 1.75 -9.39
N LYS A 110 -9.48 3.07 -9.62
CA LYS A 110 -10.51 4.04 -9.23
C LYS A 110 -11.85 3.74 -9.90
N LYS A 111 -11.84 3.45 -11.20
CA LYS A 111 -13.05 3.05 -11.95
C LYS A 111 -13.64 1.74 -11.44
N ASN A 112 -12.81 0.76 -11.11
CA ASN A 112 -13.28 -0.52 -10.58
C ASN A 112 -13.90 -0.37 -9.19
N ALA A 113 -13.33 0.48 -8.33
CA ALA A 113 -13.89 0.79 -7.01
C ALA A 113 -15.28 1.44 -7.13
N LEU A 114 -15.43 2.44 -8.03
CA LEU A 114 -16.71 3.10 -8.30
C LEU A 114 -17.78 2.15 -8.87
N ARG A 115 -17.37 1.17 -9.69
CA ARG A 115 -18.31 0.16 -10.21
C ARG A 115 -18.84 -0.75 -9.12
N ARG A 116 -18.00 -1.12 -8.15
CA ARG A 116 -18.41 -1.98 -7.02
C ARG A 116 -19.37 -1.25 -6.08
N SER A 117 -19.12 0.03 -5.77
CA SER A 117 -20.05 0.81 -4.94
C SER A 117 -21.43 0.94 -5.57
N ASN A 118 -21.53 1.02 -6.90
CA ASN A 118 -22.80 1.17 -7.61
C ASN A 118 -23.55 -0.16 -7.86
N MET A 119 -22.96 -1.32 -7.50
CA MET A 119 -23.62 -2.63 -7.58
C MET A 119 -24.19 -3.08 -6.22
N GLU A 120 -23.91 -2.34 -5.15
CA GLU A 120 -24.39 -2.63 -3.79
C GLU A 120 -25.61 -1.77 -3.39
N GLU A 121 -26.14 -0.96 -4.32
CA GLU A 121 -27.44 -0.24 -4.23
C GLU A 121 -28.53 -0.96 -5.03
#